data_AF-A0A954V3C4-F1
#
_entry.id   AF-A0A954V3C4-F1
#
_cell.length_a   1.000
_cell.length_b   1.000
_cell.length_c   1.000
_cell.angle_alpha   90.00
_cell.angle_beta   90.00
_cell.angle_gamma   90.00
#
_symmetry.space_group_name_H-M   'P 1'
#
loop_
_entity.id
_entity.type
_entity.pdbx_description
1 polymer ?
#
loop_
_entity_poly.entity_id
_entity_poly.type
_entity_poly.pdbx_seq_one_letter_code
_entity_poly.pdbx_strand_id
1 'polypeptide(L)'
;MASTFQFQLLSTVACVFVLVLVGCSPPQHERARSSQTIDDAPATSLDESEQDQFLPQPTASFSASSSIESFAAPMNAEPMKTEAMMVAPPNRLRAASTPSFEPDLPGAHLTHLPAGTQRNSQAGYSTVRVFYATDRKRDQLSLSDFHRYAQNQNFVTLSAISATLIFMALVSMLLKRVRTGALCTLAGGSVGCLAIAMVVFGRSELEKQGVIYTGDRGELVRGICDVTVPDSHRTGLVERPSLLRFEFREDQSEHIVLTSAVELSNSEFSQKLSQTLDQSRERDLLVFIHGFNVGFEAAVQRTAQIAVDLPFEGVPICYSWPSQGSLLGYSIDENNSEWTIPHLKQFLLELANSSGAQSINVVAHSMGNRVMTAAMQQINMGLAAGAPAPFDRIVLAAPDVDADRFRRDFAPALLNVAKQVTLYASSDDRALIASKQVHGYPRAGESGTNIVIVPGIETIDVSGIDLSLLGHSYYGDSEPMLRDLFGVVRARLLAPQRQSLVSRRSGELVYWQLAQRPDTAANQVAPNQLR
;
A
#
# COMPACT_ATOMS: atom_id res chain seq x y z
N MET A 1 -18.85 13.43 -0.09
CA MET A 1 -19.17 12.34 -1.05
C MET A 1 -20.38 12.61 -1.94
N ALA A 2 -21.58 12.98 -1.44
CA ALA A 2 -22.77 13.17 -2.31
C ALA A 2 -22.54 14.06 -3.55
N SER A 3 -21.85 15.20 -3.38
CA SER A 3 -21.43 16.09 -4.48
C SER A 3 -20.44 15.43 -5.45
N THR A 4 -19.48 14.67 -4.94
CA THR A 4 -18.46 13.95 -5.72
C THR A 4 -19.09 12.89 -6.64
N PHE A 5 -20.07 12.13 -6.12
CA PHE A 5 -20.81 11.13 -6.90
C PHE A 5 -21.75 11.78 -7.93
N GLN A 6 -22.38 12.92 -7.61
CA GLN A 6 -23.13 13.71 -8.60
C GLN A 6 -22.23 14.13 -9.77
N PHE A 7 -20.99 14.55 -9.48
CA PHE A 7 -19.99 14.88 -10.50
C PHE A 7 -19.57 13.67 -11.35
N GLN A 8 -19.39 12.49 -10.75
CA GLN A 8 -19.06 11.27 -11.52
C GLN A 8 -20.22 10.83 -12.43
N LEU A 9 -21.47 10.93 -11.98
CA LEU A 9 -22.64 10.62 -12.81
C LEU A 9 -22.75 11.60 -13.99
N LEU A 10 -22.65 12.91 -13.73
CA LEU A 10 -22.63 13.95 -14.75
C LEU A 10 -21.46 13.80 -15.73
N SER A 11 -20.26 13.52 -15.23
CA SER A 11 -19.07 13.31 -16.07
C SER A 11 -19.17 12.06 -16.95
N THR A 12 -19.71 10.96 -16.43
CA THR A 12 -19.94 9.74 -17.21
C THR A 12 -20.95 9.97 -18.33
N VAL A 13 -22.07 10.64 -18.01
CA VAL A 13 -23.08 11.04 -19.02
C VAL A 13 -22.48 11.98 -20.06
N ALA A 14 -21.68 12.97 -19.64
CA ALA A 14 -21.04 13.93 -20.54
C ALA A 14 -19.99 13.27 -21.46
N CYS A 15 -19.15 12.37 -20.96
CA CYS A 15 -18.16 11.65 -21.77
C CYS A 15 -18.83 10.79 -22.85
N VAL A 16 -19.93 10.09 -22.50
CA VAL A 16 -20.75 9.35 -23.48
C VAL A 16 -21.38 10.30 -24.50
N PHE A 17 -21.84 11.48 -24.08
CA PHE A 17 -22.39 12.50 -24.99
C PHE A 17 -21.34 13.01 -26.00
N VAL A 18 -20.12 13.30 -25.56
CA VAL A 18 -19.02 13.78 -26.42
C VAL A 18 -18.59 12.69 -27.40
N LEU A 19 -18.42 11.44 -26.96
CA LEU A 19 -18.07 10.31 -27.84
C LEU A 19 -19.12 10.02 -28.93
N VAL A 20 -20.39 10.36 -28.69
CA VAL A 20 -21.48 10.21 -29.67
C VAL A 20 -21.58 11.38 -30.65
N LEU A 21 -21.11 12.58 -30.26
CA LEU A 21 -21.12 13.78 -31.10
C LEU A 21 -19.89 13.92 -32.00
N VAL A 22 -18.70 13.53 -31.54
CA VAL A 22 -17.42 13.71 -32.28
C VAL A 22 -17.17 12.60 -33.33
N GLY A 23 -18.24 12.05 -33.90
CA GLY A 23 -18.21 10.98 -34.92
C GLY A 23 -17.83 11.46 -36.32
N CYS A 24 -16.64 12.03 -36.49
CA CYS A 24 -16.14 12.53 -37.78
C CYS A 24 -15.42 11.44 -38.60
N SER A 25 -15.82 11.30 -39.87
CA SER A 25 -15.08 10.53 -40.88
C SER A 25 -13.83 11.30 -41.37
N PRO A 26 -12.79 10.63 -41.88
CA PRO A 26 -11.60 11.31 -42.39
C PRO A 26 -11.88 12.04 -43.72
N PRO A 27 -11.23 13.19 -43.99
CA PRO A 27 -11.29 13.85 -45.29
C PRO A 27 -10.46 13.10 -46.34
N GLN A 28 -10.96 13.01 -47.56
CA GLN A 28 -10.17 12.60 -48.72
C GLN A 28 -9.53 13.82 -49.42
N HIS A 29 -8.44 13.57 -50.15
CA HIS A 29 -7.77 14.60 -50.96
C HIS A 29 -8.62 15.05 -52.13
N GLU A 30 -8.56 16.36 -52.44
CA GLU A 30 -8.69 16.84 -53.81
C GLU A 30 -7.61 17.90 -54.11
N ARG A 31 -7.24 18.07 -55.39
CA ARG A 31 -6.14 18.94 -55.83
C ARG A 31 -6.65 20.11 -56.65
N ALA A 32 -6.20 21.32 -56.32
CA ALA A 32 -6.19 22.46 -57.24
C ALA A 32 -4.87 23.26 -57.11
N ARG A 33 -4.42 23.89 -58.20
CA ARG A 33 -3.23 24.74 -58.29
C ARG A 33 -3.65 26.18 -58.61
N SER A 34 -2.94 27.18 -58.08
CA SER A 34 -2.38 28.30 -58.87
C SER A 34 -1.55 29.28 -58.01
N SER A 35 -0.51 29.88 -58.61
CA SER A 35 0.13 31.20 -58.32
C SER A 35 0.19 31.71 -56.86
N GLN A 36 1.38 31.87 -56.25
CA GLN A 36 2.35 32.96 -56.46
C GLN A 36 1.82 34.38 -56.19
N THR A 37 2.35 35.03 -55.13
CA THR A 37 3.30 36.16 -55.24
C THR A 37 4.14 36.27 -53.96
N ILE A 38 5.17 37.11 -53.96
CA ILE A 38 6.12 37.40 -52.86
C ILE A 38 5.84 38.85 -52.40
N ASP A 39 6.29 39.25 -51.19
CA ASP A 39 7.09 40.48 -50.93
C ASP A 39 6.99 40.97 -49.47
N ASP A 40 8.14 40.92 -48.79
CA ASP A 40 8.77 41.88 -47.86
C ASP A 40 8.04 42.61 -46.68
N ALA A 41 8.87 42.91 -45.68
CA ALA A 41 8.63 43.81 -44.53
C ALA A 41 9.20 45.24 -44.86
N PRO A 42 9.27 46.28 -43.96
CA PRO A 42 9.66 46.23 -42.54
C PRO A 42 8.81 47.18 -41.63
N ALA A 43 9.40 47.70 -40.54
CA ALA A 43 8.69 48.32 -39.41
C ALA A 43 9.11 49.78 -39.08
N THR A 44 8.20 50.49 -38.39
CA THR A 44 8.39 51.70 -37.53
C THR A 44 7.28 51.69 -36.47
N SER A 45 7.40 51.97 -35.16
CA SER A 45 8.27 52.79 -34.29
C SER A 45 7.78 54.22 -34.00
N LEU A 46 7.28 54.45 -32.78
CA LEU A 46 7.00 55.69 -31.99
C LEU A 46 6.37 55.18 -30.66
N ASP A 47 6.70 55.53 -29.39
CA ASP A 47 7.14 56.76 -28.68
C ASP A 47 6.10 57.92 -28.70
N GLU A 48 5.80 58.66 -27.61
CA GLU A 48 6.21 58.63 -26.17
C GLU A 48 4.93 58.90 -25.29
N SER A 49 4.81 59.39 -24.03
CA SER A 49 5.65 60.00 -22.96
C SER A 49 4.94 59.91 -21.56
N GLU A 50 5.57 60.42 -20.49
CA GLU A 50 5.03 60.73 -19.11
C GLU A 50 4.65 59.51 -18.22
N GLN A 51 5.14 59.27 -16.98
CA GLN A 51 5.69 60.06 -15.84
C GLN A 51 4.63 60.88 -15.05
N ASP A 52 4.66 61.02 -13.70
CA ASP A 52 5.72 60.70 -12.71
C ASP A 52 5.20 60.48 -11.25
N GLN A 53 6.09 60.03 -10.34
CA GLN A 53 6.09 60.22 -8.84
C GLN A 53 5.02 59.54 -7.94
N PHE A 54 5.23 59.25 -6.63
CA PHE A 54 6.42 59.33 -5.73
C PHE A 54 6.42 58.15 -4.69
N LEU A 55 7.60 57.88 -4.10
CA LEU A 55 7.96 56.90 -3.04
C LEU A 55 7.82 57.50 -1.59
N PRO A 56 8.03 56.80 -0.42
CA PRO A 56 9.13 55.84 -0.15
C PRO A 56 8.93 54.66 0.85
N GLN A 57 10.00 53.85 0.95
CA GLN A 57 10.27 52.78 1.94
C GLN A 57 11.06 53.30 3.17
N PRO A 58 11.00 52.63 4.35
CA PRO A 58 11.92 52.87 5.46
C PRO A 58 13.15 51.94 5.43
N THR A 59 14.34 52.48 5.71
CA THR A 59 15.62 51.76 5.81
C THR A 59 16.07 51.54 7.26
N ALA A 60 16.74 50.42 7.54
CA ALA A 60 17.65 50.29 8.69
C ALA A 60 18.84 49.38 8.34
N SER A 61 20.03 49.75 8.79
CA SER A 61 21.31 49.04 8.61
C SER A 61 22.10 49.02 9.92
N PHE A 62 23.13 48.17 10.02
CA PHE A 62 24.23 48.04 11.02
C PHE A 62 24.49 46.54 11.23
N SER A 63 25.71 46.00 11.32
CA SER A 63 27.04 46.43 10.83
C SER A 63 28.02 45.27 10.97
N ALA A 64 28.99 45.14 10.06
CA ALA A 64 30.07 44.17 10.22
C ALA A 64 31.26 44.75 11.00
N SER A 65 31.93 43.91 11.78
CA SER A 65 33.30 44.14 12.28
C SER A 65 34.12 42.86 12.15
N SER A 66 35.44 43.02 12.01
CA SER A 66 36.36 41.97 11.59
C SER A 66 37.15 41.35 12.74
N SER A 67 37.58 40.10 12.55
CA SER A 67 38.89 39.62 13.01
C SER A 67 39.33 38.44 12.14
N ILE A 68 40.55 38.51 11.62
CA ILE A 68 41.26 37.40 10.97
C ILE A 68 42.46 37.11 11.85
N GLU A 69 42.59 35.88 12.34
CA GLU A 69 43.86 35.36 12.83
C GLU A 69 44.13 33.99 12.21
N SER A 70 45.26 33.90 11.53
CA SER A 70 45.80 32.66 10.98
C SER A 70 46.99 32.22 11.83
N PHE A 71 46.97 31.00 12.34
CA PHE A 71 48.17 30.37 12.91
C PHE A 71 48.40 28.98 12.32
N ALA A 72 49.68 28.66 12.13
CA ALA A 72 50.14 27.47 11.42
C ALA A 72 50.26 26.25 12.35
N ALA A 73 50.28 25.07 11.74
CA ALA A 73 50.64 23.82 12.41
C ALA A 73 52.10 23.81 12.87
N PRO A 74 52.45 22.86 13.74
CA PRO A 74 53.56 21.98 13.39
C PRO A 74 53.13 20.50 13.35
N MET A 75 53.74 19.76 12.41
CA MET A 75 53.72 18.29 12.43
C MET A 75 54.60 17.79 13.58
N ASN A 76 54.21 16.69 14.21
CA ASN A 76 55.13 15.72 14.79
C ASN A 76 54.48 14.33 14.70
N ALA A 77 55.28 13.31 14.37
CA ALA A 77 54.81 11.95 14.17
C ALA A 77 55.73 10.98 14.92
N GLU A 78 55.13 10.04 15.64
CA GLU A 78 55.77 8.88 16.26
C GLU A 78 54.85 7.65 16.04
N PRO A 79 55.36 6.48 15.63
CA PRO A 79 54.52 5.35 15.21
C PRO A 79 54.23 4.36 16.36
N MET A 80 52.95 4.06 16.61
CA MET A 80 52.56 2.99 17.53
C MET A 80 52.18 1.70 16.79
N LYS A 81 52.53 0.55 17.38
CA LYS A 81 52.54 -0.77 16.72
C LYS A 81 51.21 -1.51 16.81
N THR A 82 51.07 -2.49 15.91
CA THR A 82 50.01 -3.49 15.79
C THR A 82 49.69 -4.22 17.10
N GLU A 83 48.40 -4.32 17.44
CA GLU A 83 47.83 -5.53 18.04
C GLU A 83 46.59 -5.96 17.24
N ALA A 84 46.52 -7.25 16.92
CA ALA A 84 45.41 -7.82 16.17
C ALA A 84 44.38 -8.41 17.15
N MET A 85 43.29 -7.69 17.41
CA MET A 85 42.28 -8.14 18.37
C MET A 85 41.46 -9.30 17.80
N MET A 86 41.74 -10.52 18.28
CA MET A 86 41.09 -11.74 17.82
C MET A 86 39.59 -11.72 18.13
N VAL A 87 38.75 -11.95 17.12
CA VAL A 87 37.30 -12.15 17.32
C VAL A 87 37.09 -13.51 17.97
N ALA A 88 36.63 -13.51 19.23
CA ALA A 88 36.25 -14.73 19.93
C ALA A 88 35.06 -15.42 19.22
N PRO A 89 35.05 -16.76 19.11
CA PRO A 89 33.96 -17.47 18.45
C PRO A 89 32.66 -17.31 19.26
N PRO A 90 31.52 -16.98 18.63
CA PRO A 90 30.26 -16.87 19.34
C PRO A 90 29.85 -18.23 19.90
N ASN A 91 29.43 -18.25 21.17
CA ASN A 91 28.89 -19.45 21.81
C ASN A 91 27.74 -20.02 20.97
N ARG A 92 27.72 -21.36 20.79
CA ARG A 92 26.58 -22.04 20.16
C ARG A 92 25.35 -21.91 21.05
N LEU A 93 24.54 -20.88 20.80
CA LEU A 93 23.12 -20.94 21.14
C LEU A 93 22.56 -22.21 20.50
N ARG A 94 22.00 -23.07 21.34
CA ARG A 94 21.49 -24.38 20.97
C ARG A 94 20.39 -24.17 19.92
N ALA A 95 20.62 -24.63 18.69
CA ALA A 95 19.66 -24.48 17.61
C ALA A 95 18.31 -25.06 18.05
N ALA A 96 17.31 -24.19 18.22
CA ALA A 96 15.94 -24.61 18.24
C ALA A 96 15.66 -25.27 16.88
N SER A 97 15.09 -26.47 16.88
CA SER A 97 14.73 -27.17 15.66
C SER A 97 13.77 -26.31 14.86
N THR A 98 14.25 -25.71 13.78
CA THR A 98 13.44 -24.89 12.88
C THR A 98 12.27 -25.75 12.39
N PRO A 99 11.00 -25.33 12.58
CA PRO A 99 9.91 -26.01 11.92
C PRO A 99 10.12 -25.87 10.41
N SER A 100 10.37 -26.99 9.74
CA SER A 100 10.46 -27.04 8.29
C SER A 100 9.11 -26.63 7.72
N PHE A 101 9.08 -25.56 6.94
CA PHE A 101 7.93 -25.22 6.12
C PHE A 101 7.80 -26.32 5.05
N GLU A 102 7.00 -27.35 5.33
CA GLU A 102 6.51 -28.30 4.34
C GLU A 102 5.43 -27.60 3.50
N PRO A 103 5.63 -27.42 2.19
CA PRO A 103 4.58 -26.98 1.28
C PRO A 103 3.60 -28.12 0.97
N ASP A 104 2.62 -27.84 0.11
CA ASP A 104 1.80 -28.82 -0.61
C ASP A 104 0.68 -29.56 0.16
N LEU A 105 0.32 -29.11 1.37
CA LEU A 105 -1.00 -29.40 1.97
C LEU A 105 -1.88 -28.13 2.06
N PRO A 106 -3.07 -28.10 1.43
CA PRO A 106 -4.04 -27.03 1.61
C PRO A 106 -4.40 -26.83 3.10
N GLY A 107 -4.50 -25.57 3.53
CA GLY A 107 -4.76 -25.23 4.92
C GLY A 107 -3.58 -25.40 5.90
N ALA A 108 -2.36 -25.73 5.44
CA ALA A 108 -1.20 -25.86 6.32
C ALA A 108 -0.90 -24.57 7.13
N HIS A 109 -1.13 -23.39 6.55
CA HIS A 109 -1.01 -22.10 7.25
C HIS A 109 -2.08 -21.94 8.36
N LEU A 110 -3.26 -22.55 8.21
CA LEU A 110 -4.35 -22.48 9.19
C LEU A 110 -4.04 -23.24 10.48
N THR A 111 -2.95 -24.01 10.55
CA THR A 111 -2.56 -24.76 11.76
C THR A 111 -2.15 -23.83 12.91
N HIS A 112 -1.46 -22.73 12.60
CA HIS A 112 -0.95 -21.73 13.55
C HIS A 112 -1.60 -20.35 13.28
N LEU A 113 -2.75 -20.10 13.92
CA LEU A 113 -3.54 -18.87 13.71
C LEU A 113 -3.16 -17.75 14.69
N PRO A 114 -3.49 -16.48 14.38
CA PRO A 114 -3.23 -15.34 15.28
C PRO A 114 -3.95 -15.43 16.61
N ALA A 115 -3.36 -14.82 17.64
CA ALA A 115 -3.93 -14.79 18.98
C ALA A 115 -5.32 -14.11 19.00
N GLY A 116 -6.25 -14.67 19.77
CA GLY A 116 -7.66 -14.26 19.77
C GLY A 116 -8.53 -14.84 18.65
N THR A 117 -7.97 -15.63 17.72
CA THR A 117 -8.74 -16.27 16.63
C THR A 117 -9.64 -17.40 17.14
N GLN A 118 -10.87 -17.47 16.61
CA GLN A 118 -11.87 -18.50 16.95
C GLN A 118 -12.19 -19.36 15.71
N ARG A 119 -11.85 -20.66 15.73
CA ARG A 119 -12.20 -21.58 14.62
C ARG A 119 -13.67 -22.02 14.71
N ASN A 120 -14.37 -22.03 13.57
CA ASN A 120 -15.70 -22.61 13.42
C ASN A 120 -15.72 -23.63 12.26
N SER A 121 -15.07 -24.77 12.47
CA SER A 121 -14.94 -25.83 11.47
C SER A 121 -16.27 -26.55 11.12
N GLN A 122 -17.40 -26.21 11.76
CA GLN A 122 -18.73 -26.61 11.31
C GLN A 122 -19.31 -25.66 10.25
N ALA A 123 -18.85 -24.41 10.21
CA ALA A 123 -19.23 -23.42 9.20
C ALA A 123 -18.13 -23.18 8.15
N GLY A 124 -16.97 -23.85 8.27
CA GLY A 124 -15.89 -23.81 7.30
C GLY A 124 -15.07 -22.52 7.30
N TYR A 125 -14.95 -21.85 8.45
CA TYR A 125 -14.14 -20.63 8.57
C TYR A 125 -13.58 -20.41 9.98
N SER A 126 -12.60 -19.51 10.07
CA SER A 126 -11.97 -19.06 11.31
C SER A 126 -12.09 -17.54 11.46
N THR A 127 -12.61 -17.07 12.59
CA THR A 127 -12.76 -15.63 12.90
C THR A 127 -11.47 -15.10 13.54
N VAL A 128 -10.65 -14.44 12.75
CA VAL A 128 -9.42 -13.75 13.17
C VAL A 128 -9.76 -12.41 13.81
N ARG A 129 -9.18 -12.15 14.98
CA ARG A 129 -9.32 -10.87 15.70
C ARG A 129 -8.21 -9.91 15.30
N VAL A 130 -8.58 -8.79 14.68
CA VAL A 130 -7.67 -7.72 14.26
C VAL A 130 -7.89 -6.49 15.14
N PHE A 131 -6.89 -6.10 15.92
CA PHE A 131 -6.93 -4.80 16.61
C PHE A 131 -6.70 -3.69 15.59
N TYR A 132 -7.23 -2.48 15.81
CA TYR A 132 -6.98 -1.38 14.90
C TYR A 132 -6.81 -0.03 15.59
N ALA A 133 -6.12 0.87 14.88
CA ALA A 133 -6.22 2.31 15.09
C ALA A 133 -6.37 3.03 13.73
N THR A 134 -7.05 4.18 13.77
CA THR A 134 -7.43 4.93 12.57
C THR A 134 -7.66 6.39 12.93
N ASP A 135 -7.17 7.31 12.10
CA ASP A 135 -7.49 8.74 12.14
C ASP A 135 -8.39 9.17 10.97
N ARG A 136 -9.14 8.21 10.43
CA ARG A 136 -10.26 8.45 9.51
C ARG A 136 -11.48 8.99 10.26
N LYS A 137 -12.28 9.78 9.55
CA LYS A 137 -13.60 10.21 10.00
C LYS A 137 -14.54 9.00 10.12
N ARG A 138 -15.16 8.83 11.29
CA ARG A 138 -16.28 7.87 11.46
C ARG A 138 -17.48 8.31 10.62
N ASP A 139 -18.12 7.39 9.92
CA ASP A 139 -19.40 7.62 9.24
C ASP A 139 -20.56 7.68 10.27
N GLN A 140 -21.72 8.21 9.86
CA GLN A 140 -22.96 8.18 10.63
C GLN A 140 -23.73 6.86 10.46
N LEU A 141 -23.45 6.10 9.41
CA LEU A 141 -24.03 4.78 9.17
C LEU A 141 -23.39 3.69 10.05
N SER A 142 -24.14 2.63 10.34
CA SER A 142 -23.59 1.38 10.90
C SER A 142 -23.10 0.44 9.79
N LEU A 143 -22.24 -0.52 10.12
CA LEU A 143 -21.63 -1.46 9.17
C LEU A 143 -22.66 -2.22 8.30
N SER A 144 -23.82 -2.60 8.87
CA SER A 144 -24.90 -3.21 8.07
C SER A 144 -25.73 -2.20 7.28
N ASP A 145 -25.91 -0.96 7.76
CA ASP A 145 -26.64 0.08 7.00
C ASP A 145 -25.87 0.48 5.74
N PHE A 146 -24.55 0.62 5.84
CA PHE A 146 -23.70 0.96 4.69
C PHE A 146 -23.61 -0.17 3.67
N HIS A 147 -23.48 -1.43 4.08
CA HIS A 147 -23.45 -2.54 3.12
C HIS A 147 -24.77 -2.62 2.34
N ARG A 148 -25.92 -2.49 3.03
CA ARG A 148 -27.25 -2.37 2.41
C ARG A 148 -27.37 -1.12 1.52
N TYR A 149 -26.84 0.03 1.95
CA TYR A 149 -26.85 1.26 1.16
C TYR A 149 -26.02 1.13 -0.12
N ALA A 150 -24.79 0.60 -0.04
CA ALA A 150 -23.91 0.38 -1.18
C ALA A 150 -24.51 -0.60 -2.20
N GLN A 151 -25.11 -1.71 -1.73
CA GLN A 151 -25.85 -2.63 -2.59
C GLN A 151 -27.02 -1.92 -3.31
N ASN A 152 -27.80 -1.12 -2.59
CA ASN A 152 -28.91 -0.35 -3.18
C ASN A 152 -28.42 0.71 -4.18
N GLN A 153 -27.29 1.39 -3.92
CA GLN A 153 -26.69 2.34 -4.86
C GLN A 153 -26.17 1.65 -6.13
N ASN A 154 -25.54 0.48 -6.01
CA ASN A 154 -25.11 -0.32 -7.16
C ASN A 154 -26.31 -0.71 -8.03
N PHE A 155 -27.41 -1.17 -7.42
CA PHE A 155 -28.66 -1.46 -8.14
C PHE A 155 -29.24 -0.24 -8.86
N VAL A 156 -29.34 0.91 -8.17
CA VAL A 156 -29.85 2.16 -8.76
C VAL A 156 -28.96 2.65 -9.90
N THR A 157 -27.65 2.58 -9.74
CA THR A 157 -26.67 3.02 -10.76
C THR A 157 -26.73 2.14 -12.00
N LEU A 158 -26.74 0.80 -11.84
CA LEU A 158 -26.88 -0.13 -12.97
C LEU A 158 -28.25 0.05 -13.66
N SER A 159 -29.33 0.25 -12.89
CA SER A 159 -30.66 0.53 -13.44
C SER A 159 -30.69 1.84 -14.25
N ALA A 160 -30.02 2.89 -13.77
CA ALA A 160 -29.89 4.16 -14.49
C ALA A 160 -29.08 4.00 -15.78
N ILE A 161 -27.95 3.27 -15.75
CA ILE A 161 -27.15 2.96 -16.95
C ILE A 161 -27.96 2.15 -17.96
N SER A 162 -28.70 1.13 -17.50
CA SER A 162 -29.61 0.33 -18.33
C SER A 162 -30.67 1.21 -19.01
N ALA A 163 -31.34 2.09 -18.25
CA ALA A 163 -32.33 3.01 -18.77
C ALA A 163 -31.73 4.03 -19.77
N THR A 164 -30.54 4.56 -19.50
CA THR A 164 -29.81 5.45 -20.43
C THR A 164 -29.47 4.74 -21.74
N LEU A 165 -28.96 3.50 -21.68
CA LEU A 165 -28.65 2.70 -22.86
C LEU A 165 -29.92 2.36 -23.68
N ILE A 166 -31.03 2.04 -23.02
CA ILE A 166 -32.32 1.79 -23.67
C ILE A 166 -32.87 3.07 -24.33
N PHE A 167 -32.72 4.22 -23.69
CA PHE A 167 -33.08 5.53 -24.28
C PHE A 167 -32.19 5.86 -25.50
N MET A 168 -30.87 5.66 -25.40
CA MET A 168 -29.94 5.82 -26.53
C MET A 168 -30.24 4.86 -27.68
N ALA A 169 -30.70 3.64 -27.39
CA ALA A 169 -31.19 2.69 -28.38
C ALA A 169 -32.42 3.23 -29.12
N LEU A 170 -33.43 3.71 -28.39
CA LEU A 170 -34.65 4.29 -28.96
C LEU A 170 -34.33 5.50 -29.86
N VAL A 171 -33.51 6.45 -29.37
CA VAL A 171 -33.06 7.61 -30.15
C VAL A 171 -32.27 7.17 -31.39
N SER A 172 -31.38 6.17 -31.27
CA SER A 172 -30.63 5.63 -32.41
C SER A 172 -31.54 4.99 -33.46
N MET A 173 -32.59 4.27 -33.06
CA MET A 173 -33.57 3.68 -33.98
C MET A 173 -34.42 4.74 -34.67
N LEU A 174 -34.86 5.79 -33.96
CA LEU A 174 -35.55 6.95 -34.54
C LEU A 174 -34.68 7.69 -35.55
N LEU A 175 -33.38 7.83 -35.27
CA LEU A 175 -32.36 8.36 -36.20
C LEU A 175 -31.93 7.36 -37.29
N LYS A 176 -32.64 6.23 -37.45
CA LYS A 176 -32.37 5.14 -38.41
C LYS A 176 -30.98 4.49 -38.28
N ARG A 177 -30.24 4.72 -37.19
CA ARG A 177 -28.95 4.09 -36.85
C ARG A 177 -29.16 2.71 -36.25
N VAL A 178 -29.79 1.80 -37.02
CA VAL A 178 -30.28 0.48 -36.53
C VAL A 178 -29.20 -0.35 -35.84
N ARG A 179 -27.96 -0.38 -36.36
CA ARG A 179 -26.84 -1.12 -35.72
C ARG A 179 -26.49 -0.58 -34.33
N THR A 180 -26.41 0.75 -34.18
CA THR A 180 -26.19 1.41 -32.89
C THR A 180 -27.35 1.15 -31.94
N GLY A 181 -28.58 1.23 -32.45
CA GLY A 181 -29.79 0.89 -31.69
C GLY A 181 -29.74 -0.51 -31.10
N ALA A 182 -29.48 -1.53 -31.94
CA ALA A 182 -29.38 -2.93 -31.50
C ALA A 182 -28.28 -3.17 -30.47
N LEU A 183 -27.09 -2.58 -30.65
CA LEU A 183 -25.99 -2.66 -29.68
C LEU A 183 -26.36 -2.05 -28.33
N CYS A 184 -26.98 -0.86 -28.33
CA CYS A 184 -27.45 -0.21 -27.11
C CYS A 184 -28.59 -0.97 -26.42
N THR A 185 -29.49 -1.63 -27.17
CA THR A 185 -30.54 -2.50 -26.61
C THR A 185 -29.94 -3.73 -25.94
N LEU A 186 -28.98 -4.41 -26.58
CA LEU A 186 -28.30 -5.58 -26.00
C LEU A 186 -27.54 -5.21 -24.73
N ALA A 187 -26.73 -4.16 -24.78
CA ALA A 187 -25.98 -3.68 -23.61
C ALA A 187 -26.91 -3.24 -22.47
N GLY A 188 -27.94 -2.44 -22.77
CA GLY A 188 -28.92 -1.97 -21.79
C GLY A 188 -29.70 -3.11 -21.14
N GLY A 189 -30.11 -4.13 -21.92
CA GLY A 189 -30.75 -5.35 -21.43
C GLY A 189 -29.84 -6.15 -20.51
N SER A 190 -28.58 -6.40 -20.91
CA SER A 190 -27.60 -7.13 -20.08
C SER A 190 -27.33 -6.44 -18.75
N VAL A 191 -27.16 -5.10 -18.75
CA VAL A 191 -26.98 -4.31 -17.52
C VAL A 191 -28.25 -4.34 -16.65
N GLY A 192 -29.44 -4.33 -17.24
CA GLY A 192 -30.71 -4.46 -16.51
C GLY A 192 -30.87 -5.83 -15.84
N CYS A 193 -30.54 -6.92 -16.55
CA CYS A 193 -30.51 -8.27 -15.98
C CYS A 193 -29.49 -8.38 -14.83
N LEU A 194 -28.31 -7.76 -14.96
CA LEU A 194 -27.29 -7.72 -13.90
C LEU A 194 -27.78 -6.96 -12.66
N ALA A 195 -28.48 -5.84 -12.84
CA ALA A 195 -29.08 -5.08 -11.75
C ALA A 195 -30.13 -5.93 -10.99
N ILE A 196 -31.01 -6.62 -11.71
CA ILE A 196 -32.00 -7.54 -11.12
C ILE A 196 -31.30 -8.68 -10.36
N ALA A 197 -30.25 -9.27 -10.94
CA ALA A 197 -29.47 -10.34 -10.30
C ALA A 197 -28.85 -9.88 -8.95
N MET A 198 -28.31 -8.66 -8.86
CA MET A 198 -27.79 -8.10 -7.60
C MET A 198 -28.86 -7.95 -6.50
N VAL A 199 -30.13 -7.71 -6.85
CA VAL A 199 -31.23 -7.57 -5.87
C VAL A 199 -31.85 -8.91 -5.46
N VAL A 200 -31.81 -9.90 -6.36
CA VAL A 200 -32.35 -11.25 -6.12
C VAL A 200 -31.33 -12.14 -5.42
N PHE A 201 -30.09 -12.20 -5.90
CA PHE A 201 -29.05 -13.11 -5.41
C PHE A 201 -28.03 -12.44 -4.48
N GLY A 202 -27.87 -11.12 -4.53
CA GLY A 202 -26.91 -10.40 -3.70
C GLY A 202 -27.34 -10.16 -2.25
N ARG A 203 -28.54 -10.60 -1.83
CA ARG A 203 -28.99 -10.42 -0.44
C ARG A 203 -28.19 -11.34 0.49
N SER A 204 -27.31 -10.76 1.29
CA SER A 204 -26.59 -11.46 2.35
C SER A 204 -27.45 -11.58 3.61
N GLU A 205 -27.50 -12.78 4.19
CA GLU A 205 -28.01 -13.00 5.57
C GLU A 205 -26.93 -12.73 6.63
N LEU A 206 -25.73 -12.29 6.20
CA LEU A 206 -24.62 -11.93 7.07
C LEU A 206 -24.91 -10.65 7.87
N GLU A 207 -25.08 -10.81 9.19
CA GLU A 207 -25.20 -9.69 10.11
C GLU A 207 -23.84 -9.05 10.38
N LYS A 208 -23.54 -7.96 9.68
CA LYS A 208 -22.39 -7.08 9.98
C LYS A 208 -22.75 -6.06 11.07
N GLN A 209 -21.88 -5.83 12.04
CA GLN A 209 -22.14 -4.91 13.17
C GLN A 209 -21.01 -3.91 13.44
N GLY A 210 -21.37 -2.75 14.01
CA GLY A 210 -20.41 -1.74 14.45
C GLY A 210 -20.24 -0.54 13.51
N VAL A 211 -19.06 0.09 13.53
CA VAL A 211 -18.75 1.38 12.90
C VAL A 211 -18.12 1.26 11.51
N ILE A 212 -18.09 2.37 10.77
CA ILE A 212 -17.40 2.52 9.48
C ILE A 212 -16.57 3.80 9.51
N TYR A 213 -15.55 3.85 8.67
CA TYR A 213 -14.72 5.01 8.44
C TYR A 213 -14.67 5.40 6.96
N THR A 214 -14.69 6.71 6.68
CA THR A 214 -14.59 7.23 5.32
C THR A 214 -13.12 7.40 4.88
N GLY A 215 -12.90 8.00 3.72
CA GLY A 215 -11.58 8.51 3.31
C GLY A 215 -11.21 9.88 3.90
N ASP A 216 -12.12 10.52 4.63
CA ASP A 216 -11.91 11.86 5.20
C ASP A 216 -11.11 11.77 6.52
N ARG A 217 -10.49 12.90 6.91
CA ARG A 217 -9.76 13.02 8.19
C ARG A 217 -10.73 13.08 9.38
N GLY A 218 -10.33 12.42 10.46
CA GLY A 218 -10.97 12.50 11.77
C GLY A 218 -9.94 12.51 12.90
N GLU A 219 -10.41 12.17 14.09
CA GLU A 219 -9.59 12.00 15.29
C GLU A 219 -9.03 10.58 15.38
N LEU A 220 -7.88 10.40 16.05
CA LEU A 220 -7.28 9.09 16.26
C LEU A 220 -8.10 8.24 17.26
N VAL A 221 -8.82 7.25 16.73
CA VAL A 221 -9.57 6.26 17.50
C VAL A 221 -8.96 4.87 17.39
N ARG A 222 -9.37 3.96 18.29
CA ARG A 222 -8.88 2.58 18.39
C ARG A 222 -10.03 1.61 18.58
N GLY A 223 -9.82 0.35 18.24
CA GLY A 223 -10.86 -0.66 18.37
C GLY A 223 -10.41 -2.08 18.05
N ILE A 224 -11.38 -2.96 17.91
CA ILE A 224 -11.23 -4.34 17.46
C ILE A 224 -12.17 -4.59 16.29
N CYS A 225 -11.66 -5.27 15.28
CA CYS A 225 -12.45 -5.88 14.23
C CYS A 225 -12.38 -7.41 14.34
N ASP A 226 -13.48 -8.08 14.00
CA ASP A 226 -13.51 -9.52 13.80
C ASP A 226 -13.68 -9.80 12.30
N VAL A 227 -12.76 -10.59 11.74
CA VAL A 227 -12.67 -10.90 10.30
C VAL A 227 -12.71 -12.41 10.14
N THR A 228 -13.61 -12.91 9.31
CA THR A 228 -13.60 -14.33 8.92
C THR A 228 -12.57 -14.57 7.82
N VAL A 229 -11.86 -15.70 7.93
CA VAL A 229 -10.99 -16.26 6.89
C VAL A 229 -11.48 -17.68 6.64
N PRO A 230 -11.79 -18.08 5.40
CA PRO A 230 -12.39 -19.38 5.11
C PRO A 230 -11.36 -20.50 5.28
N ASP A 231 -11.81 -21.70 5.63
CA ASP A 231 -10.93 -22.88 5.76
C ASP A 231 -10.41 -23.34 4.37
N SER A 232 -10.94 -22.78 3.27
CA SER A 232 -10.51 -22.93 1.87
C SER A 232 -9.49 -21.88 1.39
N HIS A 233 -9.11 -20.93 2.26
CA HIS A 233 -8.24 -19.79 1.95
C HIS A 233 -6.91 -20.18 1.27
N ARG A 234 -6.46 -19.35 0.32
CA ARG A 234 -5.24 -19.58 -0.47
C ARG A 234 -4.23 -18.46 -0.25
N THR A 235 -3.02 -18.87 0.12
CA THR A 235 -1.97 -17.96 0.56
C THR A 235 -1.70 -16.82 -0.42
N GLY A 236 -1.78 -15.60 0.13
CA GLY A 236 -1.60 -14.33 -0.55
C GLY A 236 -2.90 -13.66 -1.01
N LEU A 237 -3.96 -14.43 -1.25
CA LEU A 237 -5.22 -13.93 -1.79
C LEU A 237 -6.10 -13.31 -0.70
N VAL A 238 -6.83 -12.24 -1.03
CA VAL A 238 -8.01 -11.83 -0.23
C VAL A 238 -9.24 -12.22 -1.02
N GLU A 239 -9.81 -13.37 -0.71
CA GLU A 239 -10.99 -13.89 -1.38
C GLU A 239 -12.18 -12.95 -1.21
N ARG A 240 -12.79 -12.55 -2.33
CA ARG A 240 -13.93 -11.61 -2.40
C ARG A 240 -14.88 -11.98 -3.54
N PRO A 241 -16.19 -11.63 -3.43
CA PRO A 241 -17.17 -11.93 -4.46
C PRO A 241 -16.81 -11.36 -5.83
N SER A 242 -16.74 -12.23 -6.83
CA SER A 242 -16.43 -11.91 -8.21
C SER A 242 -17.66 -11.93 -9.11
N LEU A 243 -17.97 -10.79 -9.72
CA LEU A 243 -19.00 -10.69 -10.76
C LEU A 243 -18.70 -11.57 -11.99
N LEU A 244 -17.43 -11.91 -12.23
CA LEU A 244 -17.02 -12.85 -13.30
C LEU A 244 -17.40 -14.31 -12.99
N ARG A 245 -17.64 -14.63 -11.73
CA ARG A 245 -18.11 -15.94 -11.24
C ARG A 245 -19.60 -15.92 -10.86
N PHE A 246 -20.28 -14.78 -11.05
CA PHE A 246 -21.66 -14.53 -10.60
C PHE A 246 -21.85 -14.60 -9.07
N GLU A 247 -20.79 -14.31 -8.31
CA GLU A 247 -20.82 -14.16 -6.86
C GLU A 247 -21.28 -12.72 -6.53
N PHE A 248 -22.52 -12.55 -6.04
CA PHE A 248 -23.14 -11.23 -5.78
C PHE A 248 -23.22 -10.83 -4.31
N ARG A 249 -22.80 -11.71 -3.40
CA ARG A 249 -22.83 -11.52 -1.93
C ARG A 249 -21.52 -12.01 -1.33
N GLU A 250 -21.13 -11.45 -0.19
CA GLU A 250 -20.10 -12.04 0.66
C GLU A 250 -20.59 -13.35 1.28
N ASP A 251 -19.65 -14.25 1.58
CA ASP A 251 -19.92 -15.56 2.19
C ASP A 251 -18.70 -15.98 3.01
N GLN A 252 -18.88 -16.32 4.30
CA GLN A 252 -17.77 -16.51 5.24
C GLN A 252 -16.96 -17.80 4.96
N SER A 253 -17.55 -18.77 4.25
CA SER A 253 -16.88 -20.04 3.90
C SER A 253 -16.07 -19.98 2.59
N GLU A 254 -16.19 -18.89 1.83
CA GLU A 254 -15.53 -18.70 0.52
C GLU A 254 -14.74 -17.38 0.44
N HIS A 255 -14.98 -16.42 1.34
CA HIS A 255 -14.45 -15.06 1.28
C HIS A 255 -13.91 -14.57 2.62
N ILE A 256 -12.96 -13.63 2.58
CA ILE A 256 -12.47 -12.94 3.78
C ILE A 256 -13.41 -11.77 4.08
N VAL A 257 -14.27 -11.92 5.10
CA VAL A 257 -15.35 -10.96 5.40
C VAL A 257 -15.13 -10.27 6.75
N LEU A 258 -15.24 -8.94 6.78
CA LEU A 258 -15.28 -8.14 8.01
C LEU A 258 -16.71 -8.21 8.59
N THR A 259 -16.88 -8.79 9.77
CA THR A 259 -18.21 -9.00 10.37
C THR A 259 -18.50 -8.08 11.55
N SER A 260 -17.46 -7.64 12.26
CA SER A 260 -17.59 -6.70 13.39
C SER A 260 -16.51 -5.63 13.34
N ALA A 261 -16.84 -4.39 13.66
CA ALA A 261 -15.90 -3.28 13.86
C ALA A 261 -16.32 -2.40 15.04
N VAL A 262 -15.65 -2.55 16.19
CA VAL A 262 -16.04 -1.92 17.47
C VAL A 262 -14.94 -0.98 17.96
N GLU A 263 -15.28 0.30 18.13
CA GLU A 263 -14.43 1.27 18.83
C GLU A 263 -14.36 0.99 20.33
N LEU A 264 -13.22 1.31 20.93
CA LEU A 264 -12.91 1.07 22.34
C LEU A 264 -12.27 2.32 22.96
N SER A 265 -12.50 2.54 24.25
CA SER A 265 -11.67 3.49 25.01
C SER A 265 -10.21 3.02 25.07
N ASN A 266 -9.27 3.94 25.28
CA ASN A 266 -7.83 3.62 25.40
C ASN A 266 -7.54 2.54 26.47
N SER A 267 -8.29 2.56 27.58
CA SER A 267 -8.23 1.57 28.64
C SER A 267 -8.73 0.19 28.21
N GLU A 268 -9.87 0.12 27.51
CA GLU A 268 -10.42 -1.15 27.03
C GLU A 268 -9.58 -1.75 25.90
N PHE A 269 -9.06 -0.91 25.01
CA PHE A 269 -8.12 -1.32 23.96
C PHE A 269 -6.86 -1.95 24.58
N SER A 270 -6.22 -1.24 25.51
CA SER A 270 -5.00 -1.73 26.19
C SER A 270 -5.26 -3.02 26.99
N GLN A 271 -6.39 -3.08 27.71
CA GLN A 271 -6.80 -4.27 28.46
C GLN A 271 -7.02 -5.48 27.54
N LYS A 272 -7.82 -5.33 26.48
CA LYS A 272 -8.10 -6.42 25.53
C LYS A 272 -6.86 -6.84 24.75
N LEU A 273 -5.98 -5.89 24.40
CA LEU A 273 -4.71 -6.17 23.71
C LEU A 273 -3.82 -7.03 24.60
N SER A 274 -3.64 -6.65 25.87
CA SER A 274 -2.88 -7.43 26.86
C SER A 274 -3.48 -8.83 27.07
N GLN A 275 -4.80 -8.93 27.24
CA GLN A 275 -5.53 -10.21 27.36
C GLN A 275 -5.45 -11.10 26.09
N THR A 276 -5.13 -10.53 24.93
CA THR A 276 -4.92 -11.29 23.69
C THR A 276 -3.44 -11.65 23.52
N LEU A 277 -2.52 -10.76 23.90
CA LEU A 277 -1.08 -11.06 24.02
C LEU A 277 -0.79 -12.19 25.00
N ASP A 278 -1.55 -12.32 26.10
CA ASP A 278 -1.47 -13.43 27.05
C ASP A 278 -1.72 -14.82 26.42
N GLN A 279 -2.36 -14.87 25.24
CA GLN A 279 -2.61 -16.11 24.48
C GLN A 279 -1.45 -16.45 23.53
N SER A 280 -0.53 -15.52 23.29
CA SER A 280 0.64 -15.69 22.43
C SER A 280 1.88 -16.03 23.24
N ARG A 281 2.61 -17.10 22.86
CA ARG A 281 3.80 -17.56 23.61
C ARG A 281 4.93 -16.51 23.63
N GLU A 282 5.14 -15.82 22.51
CA GLU A 282 6.17 -14.80 22.35
C GLU A 282 5.68 -13.38 22.65
N ARG A 283 4.35 -13.16 22.81
CA ARG A 283 3.74 -11.83 22.98
C ARG A 283 4.13 -10.84 21.89
N ASP A 284 4.01 -11.29 20.64
CA ASP A 284 4.38 -10.52 19.45
C ASP A 284 3.23 -9.67 18.91
N LEU A 285 3.55 -8.47 18.42
CA LEU A 285 2.65 -7.63 17.63
C LEU A 285 3.09 -7.57 16.16
N LEU A 286 2.11 -7.56 15.26
CA LEU A 286 2.30 -7.29 13.83
C LEU A 286 1.43 -6.08 13.44
N VAL A 287 2.05 -4.92 13.27
CA VAL A 287 1.39 -3.68 12.84
C VAL A 287 1.50 -3.55 11.33
N PHE A 288 0.38 -3.67 10.61
CA PHE A 288 0.31 -3.43 9.17
C PHE A 288 -0.18 -2.01 8.85
N ILE A 289 0.51 -1.33 7.94
CA ILE A 289 0.19 0.02 7.46
C ILE A 289 -0.04 -0.04 5.96
N HIS A 290 -1.28 0.18 5.53
CA HIS A 290 -1.66 0.05 4.12
C HIS A 290 -1.11 1.17 3.22
N GLY A 291 -1.09 0.91 1.90
CA GLY A 291 -0.69 1.89 0.88
C GLY A 291 -1.83 2.80 0.41
N PHE A 292 -1.54 3.50 -0.70
CA PHE A 292 -2.48 4.31 -1.47
C PHE A 292 -3.69 3.48 -1.97
N ASN A 293 -4.84 4.13 -2.18
CA ASN A 293 -6.05 3.54 -2.77
C ASN A 293 -6.62 2.36 -1.96
N VAL A 294 -6.69 2.49 -0.62
CA VAL A 294 -7.21 1.45 0.28
C VAL A 294 -8.20 2.04 1.29
N GLY A 295 -9.41 1.48 1.37
CA GLY A 295 -10.41 1.79 2.40
C GLY A 295 -10.23 0.95 3.68
N PHE A 296 -10.87 1.36 4.78
CA PHE A 296 -10.72 0.72 6.10
C PHE A 296 -10.96 -0.79 6.09
N GLU A 297 -12.10 -1.25 5.56
CA GLU A 297 -12.44 -2.68 5.49
C GLU A 297 -11.39 -3.49 4.71
N ALA A 298 -10.86 -2.94 3.61
CA ALA A 298 -9.82 -3.58 2.83
C ALA A 298 -8.48 -3.66 3.58
N ALA A 299 -8.12 -2.65 4.38
CA ALA A 299 -6.92 -2.68 5.20
C ALA A 299 -7.01 -3.72 6.34
N VAL A 300 -8.16 -3.80 7.00
CA VAL A 300 -8.41 -4.75 8.09
C VAL A 300 -8.47 -6.19 7.59
N GLN A 301 -9.20 -6.47 6.49
CA GLN A 301 -9.21 -7.78 5.83
C GLN A 301 -7.79 -8.21 5.39
N ARG A 302 -7.03 -7.28 4.78
CA ARG A 302 -5.65 -7.57 4.36
C ARG A 302 -4.72 -7.83 5.55
N THR A 303 -4.94 -7.17 6.68
CA THR A 303 -4.20 -7.44 7.93
C THR A 303 -4.48 -8.84 8.47
N ALA A 304 -5.73 -9.30 8.43
CA ALA A 304 -6.09 -10.68 8.82
C ALA A 304 -5.41 -11.72 7.91
N GLN A 305 -5.48 -11.53 6.58
CA GLN A 305 -4.83 -12.40 5.60
C GLN A 305 -3.31 -12.50 5.84
N ILE A 306 -2.61 -11.36 5.95
CA ILE A 306 -1.15 -11.35 6.19
C ILE A 306 -0.81 -12.08 7.51
N ALA A 307 -1.63 -11.94 8.55
CA ALA A 307 -1.38 -12.61 9.82
C ALA A 307 -1.59 -14.14 9.75
N VAL A 308 -2.57 -14.62 8.97
CA VAL A 308 -2.81 -16.05 8.73
C VAL A 308 -1.73 -16.66 7.85
N ASP A 309 -1.25 -15.94 6.83
CA ASP A 309 -0.25 -16.42 5.87
C ASP A 309 1.22 -16.32 6.33
N LEU A 310 1.48 -15.58 7.40
CA LEU A 310 2.77 -15.61 8.11
C LEU A 310 2.79 -16.64 9.25
N PRO A 311 1.86 -17.62 9.24
CA PRO A 311 1.16 -18.18 10.41
C PRO A 311 1.56 -17.54 11.74
N PHE A 312 1.13 -16.28 11.94
CA PHE A 312 1.65 -15.39 12.95
C PHE A 312 0.85 -15.51 14.25
N GLU A 313 1.36 -16.27 15.21
CA GLU A 313 0.75 -16.56 16.51
C GLU A 313 0.72 -15.37 17.51
N GLY A 314 1.05 -14.16 17.06
CA GLY A 314 0.94 -12.91 17.82
C GLY A 314 -0.42 -12.23 17.62
N VAL A 315 -0.53 -10.96 18.05
CA VAL A 315 -1.73 -10.15 17.82
C VAL A 315 -1.55 -9.27 16.56
N PRO A 316 -2.46 -9.37 15.57
CA PRO A 316 -2.40 -8.54 14.38
C PRO A 316 -3.09 -7.20 14.60
N ILE A 317 -2.45 -6.13 14.12
CA ILE A 317 -2.87 -4.73 14.30
C ILE A 317 -2.92 -4.04 12.94
N CYS A 318 -4.08 -3.51 12.56
CA CYS A 318 -4.25 -2.66 11.39
C CYS A 318 -4.11 -1.18 11.78
N TYR A 319 -3.16 -0.45 11.17
CA TYR A 319 -3.22 1.01 11.17
C TYR A 319 -3.82 1.51 9.85
N SER A 320 -4.97 2.18 9.93
CA SER A 320 -5.66 2.69 8.74
C SER A 320 -5.73 4.22 8.73
N TRP A 321 -4.86 4.81 7.93
CA TRP A 321 -4.84 6.25 7.67
C TRP A 321 -5.89 6.64 6.60
N PRO A 322 -6.34 7.91 6.53
CA PRO A 322 -7.38 8.37 5.59
C PRO A 322 -6.97 8.41 4.11
N SER A 323 -6.73 7.24 3.52
CA SER A 323 -6.76 7.05 2.06
C SER A 323 -8.21 7.08 1.56
N GLN A 324 -8.44 7.79 0.46
CA GLN A 324 -9.72 7.96 -0.23
C GLN A 324 -10.26 6.67 -0.85
N GLY A 325 -9.44 5.63 -1.02
CA GLY A 325 -9.85 4.40 -1.71
C GLY A 325 -10.21 4.62 -3.19
N SER A 326 -9.61 5.63 -3.84
CA SER A 326 -9.81 5.93 -5.26
C SER A 326 -8.52 6.39 -5.92
N LEU A 327 -8.26 5.91 -7.15
CA LEU A 327 -7.13 6.36 -7.98
C LEU A 327 -7.17 7.87 -8.26
N LEU A 328 -8.38 8.46 -8.33
CA LEU A 328 -8.56 9.91 -8.51
C LEU A 328 -8.29 10.72 -7.22
N GLY A 329 -8.17 10.05 -6.07
CA GLY A 329 -7.88 10.67 -4.79
C GLY A 329 -6.39 10.94 -4.53
N TYR A 330 -5.49 10.67 -5.48
CA TYR A 330 -4.03 10.64 -5.27
C TYR A 330 -3.47 11.86 -4.50
N SER A 331 -3.77 13.08 -4.92
CA SER A 331 -3.28 14.30 -4.25
C SER A 331 -3.94 14.56 -2.88
N ILE A 332 -5.13 14.01 -2.64
CA ILE A 332 -5.78 14.05 -1.32
C ILE A 332 -5.09 13.03 -0.41
N ASP A 333 -4.80 11.83 -0.91
CA ASP A 333 -4.08 10.78 -0.18
C ASP A 333 -2.68 11.25 0.24
N GLU A 334 -1.95 11.97 -0.61
CA GLU A 334 -0.65 12.55 -0.23
C GLU A 334 -0.78 13.56 0.92
N ASN A 335 -1.72 14.51 0.81
CA ASN A 335 -1.99 15.48 1.87
C ASN A 335 -2.47 14.79 3.17
N ASN A 336 -3.19 13.68 3.05
CA ASN A 336 -3.66 12.87 4.17
C ASN A 336 -2.55 12.00 4.78
N SER A 337 -1.55 11.59 3.98
CA SER A 337 -0.38 10.84 4.44
C SER A 337 0.52 11.69 5.35
N GLU A 338 0.60 13.01 5.14
CA GLU A 338 1.30 13.92 6.06
C GLU A 338 0.45 14.21 7.34
N TRP A 339 -0.88 14.29 7.21
CA TRP A 339 -1.79 14.49 8.36
C TRP A 339 -1.73 13.37 9.39
N THR A 340 -1.61 12.11 8.95
CA THR A 340 -1.67 10.93 9.83
C THR A 340 -0.34 10.63 10.54
N ILE A 341 0.78 11.29 10.19
CA ILE A 341 2.10 11.11 10.84
C ILE A 341 2.06 11.28 12.38
N PRO A 342 1.54 12.39 12.96
CA PRO A 342 1.45 12.54 14.41
C PRO A 342 0.57 11.46 15.05
N HIS A 343 -0.50 11.04 14.38
CA HIS A 343 -1.41 10.01 14.88
C HIS A 343 -0.76 8.62 14.88
N LEU A 344 -0.05 8.25 13.81
CA LEU A 344 0.73 7.01 13.75
C LEU A 344 1.85 7.02 14.80
N LYS A 345 2.57 8.14 14.95
CA LYS A 345 3.58 8.31 16.00
C LYS A 345 3.00 8.06 17.39
N GLN A 346 1.86 8.68 17.71
CA GLN A 346 1.21 8.48 19.01
C GLN A 346 0.86 7.01 19.23
N PHE A 347 0.21 6.37 18.25
CA PHE A 347 -0.23 4.99 18.38
C PHE A 347 0.95 4.00 18.51
N LEU A 348 2.02 4.17 17.72
CA LEU A 348 3.23 3.35 17.83
C LEU A 348 3.92 3.50 19.19
N LEU A 349 3.92 4.72 19.76
CA LEU A 349 4.44 4.96 21.11
C LEU A 349 3.54 4.37 22.21
N GLU A 350 2.22 4.39 22.06
CA GLU A 350 1.31 3.73 22.99
C GLU A 350 1.50 2.21 22.97
N LEU A 351 1.68 1.61 21.79
CA LEU A 351 2.01 0.18 21.67
C LEU A 351 3.36 -0.14 22.34
N ALA A 352 4.41 0.64 22.06
CA ALA A 352 5.74 0.42 22.64
C ALA A 352 5.77 0.60 24.17
N ASN A 353 5.02 1.55 24.72
CA ASN A 353 5.06 1.88 26.15
C ASN A 353 3.98 1.19 27.01
N SER A 354 2.92 0.61 26.41
CA SER A 354 1.74 0.18 27.19
C SER A 354 1.02 -1.09 26.70
N SER A 355 1.46 -1.74 25.60
CA SER A 355 0.83 -2.99 25.15
C SER A 355 1.15 -4.23 26.02
N GLY A 356 2.34 -4.27 26.62
CA GLY A 356 2.88 -5.48 27.26
C GLY A 356 3.47 -6.52 26.28
N ALA A 357 3.66 -6.15 25.02
CA ALA A 357 4.34 -6.98 24.02
C ALA A 357 5.84 -7.13 24.29
N GLN A 358 6.43 -8.25 23.88
CA GLN A 358 7.90 -8.44 23.92
C GLN A 358 8.57 -8.04 22.60
N SER A 359 7.83 -8.05 21.49
CA SER A 359 8.32 -7.60 20.20
C SER A 359 7.22 -6.92 19.38
N ILE A 360 7.58 -5.89 18.63
CA ILE A 360 6.68 -5.13 17.76
C ILE A 360 7.27 -5.12 16.35
N ASN A 361 6.55 -5.73 15.42
CA ASN A 361 6.94 -5.85 14.01
C ASN A 361 6.05 -4.91 13.20
N VAL A 362 6.65 -4.00 12.44
CA VAL A 362 5.91 -2.99 11.66
C VAL A 362 6.14 -3.23 10.17
N VAL A 363 5.07 -3.41 9.42
CA VAL A 363 5.09 -3.68 7.97
C VAL A 363 4.30 -2.59 7.26
N ALA A 364 4.95 -1.80 6.40
CA ALA A 364 4.32 -0.70 5.66
C ALA A 364 4.41 -0.93 4.15
N HIS A 365 3.31 -0.65 3.43
CA HIS A 365 3.21 -0.86 1.99
C HIS A 365 3.11 0.44 1.18
N SER A 366 3.89 0.57 0.08
CA SER A 366 3.81 1.70 -0.86
C SER A 366 3.80 3.06 -0.14
N MET A 367 2.82 3.94 -0.40
CA MET A 367 2.66 5.25 0.22
C MET A 367 2.54 5.21 1.76
N GLY A 368 2.11 4.08 2.35
CA GLY A 368 2.12 3.89 3.81
C GLY A 368 3.53 3.99 4.42
N ASN A 369 4.57 3.76 3.62
CA ASN A 369 5.96 3.99 4.03
C ASN A 369 6.27 5.48 4.23
N ARG A 370 5.63 6.42 3.52
CA ARG A 370 5.83 7.87 3.77
C ARG A 370 5.45 8.22 5.21
N VAL A 371 4.28 7.74 5.64
CA VAL A 371 3.78 7.92 7.00
C VAL A 371 4.69 7.21 8.01
N MET A 372 5.03 5.95 7.74
CA MET A 372 5.84 5.14 8.65
C MET A 372 7.24 5.71 8.84
N THR A 373 7.98 6.04 7.78
CA THR A 373 9.35 6.55 7.92
C THR A 373 9.39 7.90 8.61
N ALA A 374 8.41 8.77 8.35
CA ALA A 374 8.30 10.05 9.05
C ALA A 374 7.92 9.90 10.53
N ALA A 375 6.96 9.02 10.87
CA ALA A 375 6.63 8.72 12.26
C ALA A 375 7.82 8.13 13.02
N MET A 376 8.52 7.17 12.41
CA MET A 376 9.74 6.56 12.98
C MET A 376 10.87 7.59 13.16
N GLN A 377 11.03 8.52 12.22
CA GLN A 377 11.99 9.63 12.35
C GLN A 377 11.65 10.53 13.54
N GLN A 378 10.37 10.88 13.71
CA GLN A 378 9.90 11.67 14.85
C GLN A 378 9.91 10.90 16.18
N ILE A 379 9.98 9.57 16.17
CA ILE A 379 10.22 8.73 17.35
C ILE A 379 11.71 8.76 17.71
N ASN A 380 12.60 8.53 16.72
CA ASN A 380 14.05 8.64 16.89
C ASN A 380 14.49 10.00 17.47
N MET A 381 13.88 11.10 17.02
CA MET A 381 14.14 12.46 17.55
C MET A 381 13.75 12.63 19.03
N GLY A 382 12.88 11.77 19.58
CA GLY A 382 12.50 11.77 21.00
C GLY A 382 13.16 10.65 21.82
N LEU A 383 14.01 9.83 21.21
CA LEU A 383 14.66 8.68 21.85
C LEU A 383 15.88 9.14 22.65
N ALA A 384 16.00 8.71 23.91
CA ALA A 384 17.18 9.01 24.71
C ALA A 384 18.43 8.29 24.16
N ALA A 385 19.60 8.93 24.24
CA ALA A 385 20.85 8.38 23.73
C ALA A 385 21.18 7.04 24.42
N GLY A 386 21.30 5.96 23.63
CA GLY A 386 21.56 4.61 24.12
C GLY A 386 20.33 3.85 24.66
N ALA A 387 19.12 4.39 24.52
CA ALA A 387 17.90 3.64 24.80
C ALA A 387 17.72 2.46 23.82
N PRO A 388 17.10 1.34 24.24
CA PRO A 388 16.88 0.18 23.38
C PRO A 388 15.88 0.50 22.27
N ALA A 389 16.08 -0.10 21.09
CA ALA A 389 15.18 -0.02 19.95
C ALA A 389 13.76 -0.51 20.32
N PRO A 390 12.71 0.36 20.25
CA PRO A 390 11.33 -0.02 20.61
C PRO A 390 10.66 -1.00 19.63
N PHE A 391 11.17 -1.15 18.41
CA PHE A 391 10.63 -2.07 17.41
C PHE A 391 11.59 -3.25 17.18
N ASP A 392 11.03 -4.45 16.99
CA ASP A 392 11.84 -5.65 16.72
C ASP A 392 12.20 -5.72 15.23
N ARG A 393 11.22 -5.50 14.35
CA ARG A 393 11.38 -5.51 12.90
C ARG A 393 10.65 -4.33 12.28
N ILE A 394 11.28 -3.68 11.30
CA ILE A 394 10.60 -2.80 10.35
C ILE A 394 10.77 -3.37 8.95
N VAL A 395 9.66 -3.48 8.22
CA VAL A 395 9.61 -3.95 6.84
C VAL A 395 8.98 -2.88 5.96
N LEU A 396 9.73 -2.44 4.97
CA LEU A 396 9.27 -1.54 3.92
C LEU A 396 8.99 -2.35 2.66
N ALA A 397 7.71 -2.59 2.37
CA ALA A 397 7.28 -3.25 1.15
C ALA A 397 7.02 -2.19 0.06
N ALA A 398 7.83 -2.23 -1.00
CA ALA A 398 7.80 -1.31 -2.15
C ALA A 398 7.69 0.19 -1.75
N PRO A 399 8.60 0.73 -0.92
CA PRO A 399 8.42 2.08 -0.35
C PRO A 399 8.34 3.19 -1.40
N ASP A 400 7.18 3.82 -1.51
CA ASP A 400 6.99 5.10 -2.21
C ASP A 400 7.51 6.26 -1.34
N VAL A 401 8.81 6.28 -1.13
CA VAL A 401 9.55 7.32 -0.44
C VAL A 401 10.64 7.81 -1.38
N ASP A 402 10.98 9.09 -1.38
CA ASP A 402 12.08 9.61 -2.18
C ASP A 402 13.41 8.91 -1.80
N ALA A 403 14.16 8.41 -2.79
CA ALA A 403 15.32 7.57 -2.55
C ALA A 403 16.45 8.28 -1.79
N ASP A 404 16.68 9.56 -2.05
CA ASP A 404 17.76 10.32 -1.40
C ASP A 404 17.32 10.89 -0.05
N ARG A 405 16.06 11.30 0.09
CA ARG A 405 15.43 11.56 1.41
C ARG A 405 15.49 10.29 2.27
N PHE A 406 15.27 9.11 1.69
CA PHE A 406 15.37 7.85 2.43
C PHE A 406 16.80 7.58 2.91
N ARG A 407 17.80 7.65 2.02
CA ARG A 407 19.22 7.47 2.37
C ARG A 407 19.69 8.44 3.45
N ARG A 408 19.28 9.71 3.36
CA ARG A 408 19.76 10.82 4.22
C ARG A 408 19.01 10.93 5.55
N ASP A 409 17.67 10.92 5.51
CA ASP A 409 16.83 11.36 6.63
C ASP A 409 16.19 10.20 7.39
N PHE A 410 15.80 9.13 6.68
CA PHE A 410 14.99 8.06 7.23
C PHE A 410 15.79 6.81 7.61
N ALA A 411 16.69 6.33 6.76
CA ALA A 411 17.48 5.14 7.03
C ALA A 411 18.27 5.20 8.35
N PRO A 412 18.96 6.31 8.71
CA PRO A 412 19.64 6.41 10.01
C PRO A 412 18.67 6.35 11.20
N ALA A 413 17.47 6.93 11.06
CA ALA A 413 16.46 6.91 12.12
C ALA A 413 15.83 5.52 12.31
N LEU A 414 15.56 4.81 11.21
CA LEU A 414 15.03 3.44 11.23
C LEU A 414 15.99 2.47 11.94
N LEU A 415 17.30 2.60 11.69
CA LEU A 415 18.34 1.77 12.30
C LEU A 415 18.53 2.02 13.80
N ASN A 416 18.10 3.18 14.31
CA ASN A 416 18.10 3.47 15.75
C ASN A 416 16.85 2.92 16.47
N VAL A 417 15.68 2.93 15.80
CA VAL A 417 14.41 2.53 16.44
C VAL A 417 14.04 1.05 16.26
N ALA A 418 14.71 0.33 15.36
CA ALA A 418 14.43 -1.08 15.09
C ALA A 418 15.69 -1.97 15.09
N LYS A 419 15.57 -3.20 15.58
CA LYS A 419 16.70 -4.15 15.68
C LYS A 419 17.12 -4.74 14.31
N GLN A 420 16.21 -4.79 13.34
CA GLN A 420 16.48 -5.17 11.95
C GLN A 420 15.48 -4.43 11.04
N VAL A 421 15.98 -3.88 9.94
CA VAL A 421 15.20 -3.15 8.92
C VAL A 421 15.33 -3.88 7.59
N THR A 422 14.22 -4.23 6.95
CA THR A 422 14.18 -4.89 5.63
C THR A 422 13.45 -4.00 4.63
N LEU A 423 13.99 -3.88 3.42
CA LEU A 423 13.38 -3.12 2.32
C LEU A 423 13.22 -4.04 1.11
N TYR A 424 11.99 -4.24 0.66
CA TYR A 424 11.68 -4.95 -0.60
C TYR A 424 11.52 -3.94 -1.74
N ALA A 425 12.27 -4.14 -2.82
CA ALA A 425 12.29 -3.29 -4.01
C ALA A 425 12.04 -4.12 -5.29
N SER A 426 11.42 -3.55 -6.31
CA SER A 426 11.16 -4.20 -7.60
C SER A 426 11.35 -3.22 -8.76
N SER A 427 11.77 -3.72 -9.93
CA SER A 427 11.76 -2.96 -11.19
C SER A 427 10.36 -2.81 -11.79
N ASP A 428 9.45 -3.72 -11.44
CA ASP A 428 8.22 -3.94 -12.19
C ASP A 428 7.00 -3.27 -11.54
N ASP A 429 7.18 -2.69 -10.35
CA ASP A 429 6.12 -2.02 -9.60
C ASP A 429 5.59 -0.79 -10.36
N ARG A 430 4.43 -0.98 -10.97
CA ARG A 430 3.71 0.03 -11.74
C ARG A 430 3.22 1.21 -10.89
N ALA A 431 3.06 1.04 -9.57
CA ALA A 431 2.71 2.14 -8.67
C ALA A 431 3.93 3.03 -8.40
N LEU A 432 5.12 2.44 -8.23
CA LEU A 432 6.36 3.20 -8.11
C LEU A 432 6.76 3.86 -9.44
N ILE A 433 6.56 3.21 -10.58
CA ILE A 433 6.74 3.83 -11.91
C ILE A 433 5.80 5.03 -12.10
N ALA A 434 4.52 4.89 -11.78
CA ALA A 434 3.55 5.98 -11.87
C ALA A 434 3.86 7.12 -10.88
N SER A 435 4.23 6.78 -9.63
CA SER A 435 4.63 7.75 -8.61
C SER A 435 5.88 8.52 -9.04
N LYS A 436 6.92 7.83 -9.55
CA LYS A 436 8.10 8.46 -10.15
C LYS A 436 7.75 9.41 -11.30
N GLN A 437 6.82 9.03 -12.17
CA GLN A 437 6.38 9.90 -13.27
C GLN A 437 5.71 11.20 -12.78
N VAL A 438 5.08 11.18 -11.59
CA VAL A 438 4.54 12.37 -10.92
C VAL A 438 5.61 13.15 -10.14
N HIS A 439 6.59 12.47 -9.54
CA HIS A 439 7.57 13.05 -8.61
C HIS A 439 8.91 13.48 -9.24
N GLY A 440 9.22 13.00 -10.44
CA GLY A 440 10.49 13.25 -11.15
C GLY A 440 11.71 12.45 -10.62
N TYR A 441 11.73 12.10 -9.33
CA TYR A 441 12.87 11.46 -8.66
C TYR A 441 12.62 9.98 -8.30
N PRO A 442 13.67 9.13 -8.29
CA PRO A 442 13.53 7.71 -7.98
C PRO A 442 12.95 7.43 -6.59
N ARG A 443 12.15 6.36 -6.50
CA ARG A 443 11.53 5.91 -5.25
C ARG A 443 12.39 4.84 -4.57
N ALA A 444 12.35 4.77 -3.25
CA ALA A 444 13.19 3.87 -2.46
C ALA A 444 12.90 2.38 -2.72
N GLY A 445 11.68 2.04 -3.16
CA GLY A 445 11.30 0.69 -3.58
C GLY A 445 11.58 0.36 -5.06
N GLU A 446 12.18 1.26 -5.85
CA GLU A 446 12.64 0.91 -7.19
C GLU A 446 13.89 0.03 -7.12
N SER A 447 13.93 -1.03 -7.91
CA SER A 447 15.13 -1.86 -8.08
C SER A 447 15.97 -1.42 -9.31
N GLY A 448 16.80 -2.32 -9.84
CA GLY A 448 17.64 -2.07 -11.01
C GLY A 448 18.70 -1.00 -10.74
N THR A 449 18.82 -0.01 -11.63
CA THR A 449 19.83 1.07 -11.51
C THR A 449 19.62 1.98 -10.32
N ASN A 450 18.42 2.00 -9.74
CA ASN A 450 18.01 3.00 -8.74
C ASN A 450 18.03 2.45 -7.31
N ILE A 451 18.31 1.15 -7.17
CA ILE A 451 18.18 0.36 -5.94
C ILE A 451 18.83 1.05 -4.73
N VAL A 452 18.04 1.21 -3.67
CA VAL A 452 18.49 1.83 -2.42
C VAL A 452 19.16 0.79 -1.55
N ILE A 453 20.49 0.81 -1.48
CA ILE A 453 21.28 -0.02 -0.58
C ILE A 453 21.89 0.88 0.49
N VAL A 454 21.64 0.58 1.77
CA VAL A 454 22.19 1.32 2.92
C VAL A 454 22.76 0.33 3.93
N PRO A 455 24.01 0.50 4.43
CA PRO A 455 24.57 -0.37 5.46
C PRO A 455 23.64 -0.50 6.68
N GLY A 456 23.38 -1.73 7.11
CA GLY A 456 22.44 -2.05 8.19
C GLY A 456 20.99 -2.32 7.74
N ILE A 457 20.60 -1.91 6.52
CA ILE A 457 19.27 -2.23 5.96
C ILE A 457 19.39 -3.43 5.01
N GLU A 458 18.57 -4.45 5.23
CA GLU A 458 18.47 -5.62 4.36
C GLU A 458 17.64 -5.28 3.12
N THR A 459 18.31 -4.79 2.08
CA THR A 459 17.70 -4.51 0.77
C THR A 459 17.54 -5.80 -0.02
N ILE A 460 16.31 -6.06 -0.47
CA ILE A 460 15.90 -7.27 -1.18
C ILE A 460 15.24 -6.88 -2.50
N ASP A 461 15.90 -7.22 -3.59
CA ASP A 461 15.36 -7.18 -4.94
C ASP A 461 14.39 -8.36 -5.16
N VAL A 462 13.14 -8.03 -5.47
CA VAL A 462 12.07 -8.96 -5.83
C VAL A 462 11.55 -8.71 -7.25
N SER A 463 12.40 -8.14 -8.12
CA SER A 463 12.10 -7.98 -9.56
C SER A 463 11.79 -9.32 -10.23
N GLY A 464 10.88 -9.30 -11.21
CA GLY A 464 10.30 -10.48 -11.85
C GLY A 464 9.34 -11.28 -10.96
N ILE A 465 9.09 -10.85 -9.72
CA ILE A 465 7.94 -11.26 -8.91
C ILE A 465 6.93 -10.10 -8.98
N ASP A 466 5.69 -10.42 -9.34
CA ASP A 466 4.67 -9.40 -9.62
C ASP A 466 4.19 -8.70 -8.34
N LEU A 467 4.83 -7.58 -7.99
CA LEU A 467 4.32 -6.60 -7.02
C LEU A 467 3.28 -5.64 -7.63
N SER A 468 3.05 -5.72 -8.94
CA SER A 468 2.63 -4.59 -9.78
C SER A 468 1.12 -4.47 -10.01
N LEU A 469 0.31 -5.24 -9.26
CA LEU A 469 -1.13 -5.45 -9.45
C LEU A 469 -2.02 -4.25 -9.06
N LEU A 470 -1.62 -3.07 -9.53
CA LEU A 470 -2.32 -1.79 -9.49
C LEU A 470 -3.57 -1.84 -10.38
N GLY A 471 -4.60 -2.51 -9.85
CA GLY A 471 -5.90 -2.66 -10.49
C GLY A 471 -6.99 -3.09 -9.50
N HIS A 472 -6.82 -4.24 -8.84
CA HIS A 472 -7.91 -4.89 -8.07
C HIS A 472 -7.44 -5.57 -6.76
N SER A 473 -6.86 -4.81 -5.83
CA SER A 473 -6.76 -5.19 -4.39
C SER A 473 -5.71 -6.26 -3.97
N TYR A 474 -4.61 -6.42 -4.71
CA TYR A 474 -3.62 -7.50 -4.49
C TYR A 474 -2.30 -7.03 -3.86
N TYR A 475 -2.13 -7.25 -2.55
CA TYR A 475 -0.91 -6.99 -1.76
C TYR A 475 -0.61 -8.16 -0.82
N GLY A 476 -0.26 -9.31 -1.39
CA GLY A 476 0.12 -10.52 -0.65
C GLY A 476 0.33 -11.73 -1.56
N ASP A 477 -0.22 -11.68 -2.76
CA ASP A 477 -0.43 -12.75 -3.74
C ASP A 477 0.85 -13.43 -4.33
N SER A 478 2.02 -13.25 -3.70
CA SER A 478 3.25 -13.99 -4.03
C SER A 478 3.78 -14.82 -2.84
N GLU A 479 3.54 -16.13 -2.89
CA GLU A 479 4.06 -17.15 -1.95
C GLU A 479 5.57 -16.96 -1.61
N PRO A 480 6.47 -16.66 -2.57
CA PRO A 480 7.89 -16.45 -2.25
C PRO A 480 8.16 -15.24 -1.35
N MET A 481 7.42 -14.13 -1.52
CA MET A 481 7.56 -12.93 -0.69
C MET A 481 7.00 -13.18 0.71
N LEU A 482 5.84 -13.83 0.83
CA LEU A 482 5.27 -14.18 2.13
C LEU A 482 6.16 -15.15 2.91
N ARG A 483 6.77 -16.13 2.24
CA ARG A 483 7.75 -17.04 2.84
C ARG A 483 9.02 -16.34 3.32
N ASP A 484 9.49 -15.32 2.60
CA ASP A 484 10.65 -14.52 3.01
C ASP A 484 10.29 -13.55 4.16
N LEU A 485 9.09 -12.97 4.13
CA LEU A 485 8.52 -12.14 5.20
C LEU A 485 8.28 -12.95 6.49
N PHE A 486 7.86 -14.22 6.39
CA PHE A 486 7.82 -15.17 7.51
C PHE A 486 9.23 -15.35 8.11
N GLY A 487 10.24 -15.44 7.24
CA GLY A 487 11.65 -15.45 7.60
C GLY A 487 12.05 -14.25 8.47
N VAL A 488 11.62 -13.05 8.10
CA VAL A 488 11.90 -11.80 8.84
C VAL A 488 11.11 -11.70 10.15
N VAL A 489 9.79 -11.92 10.10
CA VAL A 489 8.86 -11.58 11.21
C VAL A 489 8.78 -12.69 12.25
N ARG A 490 8.49 -13.94 11.86
CA ARG A 490 8.29 -15.04 12.81
C ARG A 490 9.59 -15.77 13.12
N ALA A 491 10.38 -16.10 12.09
CA ALA A 491 11.66 -16.80 12.26
C ALA A 491 12.84 -15.89 12.62
N ARG A 492 12.65 -14.56 12.56
CA ARG A 492 13.61 -13.51 12.99
C ARG A 492 14.98 -13.56 12.31
N LEU A 493 15.05 -14.14 11.12
CA LEU A 493 16.28 -14.41 10.37
C LEU A 493 16.83 -13.17 9.68
N LEU A 494 18.15 -13.01 9.76
CA LEU A 494 18.92 -12.09 8.92
C LEU A 494 18.97 -12.62 7.48
N ALA A 495 19.10 -11.75 6.49
CA ALA A 495 19.15 -12.11 5.08
C ALA A 495 20.18 -13.22 4.72
N PRO A 496 21.41 -13.27 5.28
CA PRO A 496 22.33 -14.40 5.07
C PRO A 496 21.84 -15.78 5.55
N GLN A 497 20.78 -15.82 6.36
CA GLN A 497 20.20 -17.03 6.94
C GLN A 497 18.93 -17.48 6.18
N ARG A 498 18.37 -16.61 5.31
CA ARG A 498 17.14 -16.86 4.57
C ARG A 498 17.46 -17.56 3.25
N GLN A 499 17.23 -18.86 3.21
CA GLN A 499 17.61 -19.76 2.09
C GLN A 499 17.04 -19.37 0.73
N SER A 500 15.97 -18.56 0.72
CA SER A 500 15.33 -17.97 -0.45
C SER A 500 16.13 -16.81 -1.07
N LEU A 501 17.14 -16.27 -0.39
CA LEU A 501 17.89 -15.10 -0.84
C LEU A 501 19.25 -15.45 -1.44
N VAL A 502 19.57 -14.86 -2.58
CA VAL A 502 20.89 -14.95 -3.22
C VAL A 502 21.56 -13.58 -3.15
N SER A 503 22.80 -13.51 -2.67
CA SER A 503 23.51 -12.23 -2.59
C SER A 503 23.87 -11.66 -3.96
N ARG A 504 23.93 -10.34 -4.02
CA ARG A 504 24.28 -9.51 -5.17
C ARG A 504 25.21 -8.38 -4.71
N ARG A 505 25.97 -7.80 -5.64
CA ARG A 505 26.88 -6.67 -5.37
C ARG A 505 26.55 -5.48 -6.26
N SER A 506 26.68 -4.28 -5.70
CA SER A 506 26.65 -3.01 -6.43
C SER A 506 27.84 -2.18 -5.95
N GLY A 507 28.92 -2.21 -6.72
CA GLY A 507 30.24 -1.78 -6.24
C GLY A 507 30.68 -2.59 -5.02
N GLU A 508 31.04 -1.90 -3.94
CA GLU A 508 31.41 -2.52 -2.65
C GLU A 508 30.20 -2.98 -1.83
N LEU A 509 29.01 -2.42 -2.09
CA LEU A 509 27.79 -2.70 -1.34
C LEU A 509 27.18 -4.06 -1.73
N VAL A 510 26.54 -4.71 -0.75
CA VAL A 510 25.84 -5.99 -0.92
C VAL A 510 24.34 -5.77 -0.76
N TYR A 511 23.56 -6.37 -1.66
CA TYR A 511 22.11 -6.52 -1.52
C TYR A 511 21.71 -7.97 -1.79
N TRP A 512 20.44 -8.29 -1.62
CA TRP A 512 19.91 -9.64 -1.81
C TRP A 512 18.91 -9.65 -2.95
N GLN A 513 18.80 -10.76 -3.65
CA GLN A 513 17.73 -11.00 -4.63
C GLN A 513 16.95 -12.24 -4.21
N LEU A 514 15.62 -12.14 -4.20
CA LEU A 514 14.74 -13.27 -3.90
C LEU A 514 14.76 -14.27 -5.06
N ALA A 515 15.10 -15.52 -4.76
CA ALA A 515 15.21 -16.58 -5.74
C ALA A 515 13.81 -16.96 -6.26
N GLN A 516 13.53 -16.58 -7.51
CA GLN A 516 12.45 -17.18 -8.29
C GLN A 516 12.69 -18.70 -8.39
N ARG A 517 11.63 -19.52 -8.32
CA ARG A 517 11.74 -20.96 -8.63
C ARG A 517 12.28 -21.08 -10.08
N PRO A 518 13.33 -21.86 -10.37
CA PRO A 518 13.69 -22.13 -11.75
C PRO A 518 12.56 -22.91 -12.43
N ASP A 519 12.12 -22.46 -13.59
CA ASP A 519 11.07 -23.12 -14.36
C ASP A 519 11.47 -24.56 -14.68
N THR A 520 10.77 -25.52 -14.08
CA THR A 520 11.00 -26.96 -14.28
C THR A 520 10.67 -27.44 -15.70
N ALA A 521 10.12 -26.56 -16.55
CA ALA A 521 9.92 -26.78 -17.97
C ALA A 521 11.21 -26.66 -18.83
N ALA A 522 12.24 -25.96 -18.35
CA ALA A 522 13.38 -25.57 -19.19
C ALA A 522 14.44 -26.68 -19.41
N ASN A 523 14.40 -27.78 -18.66
CA ASN A 523 15.53 -28.71 -18.54
C ASN A 523 15.26 -30.12 -19.12
N GLN A 524 14.50 -30.22 -20.22
CA GLN A 524 14.22 -31.47 -20.94
C GLN A 524 14.39 -31.37 -22.48
N VAL A 525 15.51 -30.83 -22.96
CA VAL A 525 15.98 -31.10 -24.34
C VAL A 525 17.48 -31.41 -24.37
N ALA A 526 17.77 -32.71 -24.52
CA ALA A 526 18.79 -33.35 -25.38
C ALA A 526 20.12 -32.60 -25.71
N PRO A 527 21.28 -33.29 -25.70
CA PRO A 527 21.44 -34.45 -26.59
C PRO A 527 22.00 -35.71 -25.93
N ASN A 528 21.32 -36.82 -26.19
CA ASN A 528 21.91 -38.14 -26.02
C ASN A 528 22.65 -38.49 -27.34
N GLN A 529 23.96 -38.28 -27.39
CA GLN A 529 24.83 -38.86 -28.42
C GLN A 529 25.87 -39.76 -27.77
N LEU A 530 25.66 -41.08 -27.87
CA LEU A 530 26.72 -42.09 -27.82
C LEU A 530 26.17 -43.47 -28.22
N ARG A 531 26.72 -44.01 -29.33
CA ARG A 531 26.41 -45.31 -29.97
C ARG A 531 25.10 -45.37 -30.77
#